data_AF-A0A914GEI1-F1
#
_entry.id   AF-A0A914GEI1-F1
#
_cell.length_a   1.000
_cell.length_b   1.000
_cell.length_c   1.000
_cell.angle_alpha   90.00
_cell.angle_beta   90.00
_cell.angle_gamma   90.00
#
_symmetry.space_group_name_H-M   'P 1'
#
loop_
_entity.id
_entity.type
_entity.pdbx_description
1 polymer ?
#
loop_
_entity_poly.entity_id
_entity_poly.type
_entity_poly.pdbx_seq_one_letter_code
_entity_poly.pdbx_strand_id
1 'polypeptide(L)'
;MESPKSIDFYPFAYALYNEYLDTNCWYCLGDKQKICEGCRTAWFCGESCINLGWKDHQIECAALKNFESIPNIEIRLLGRIITRHRDIEMENDKKDPNFYLNRKSERKIMDIWAHVEEIRNDADAMRKFESIYEQLLKFYGSDNLSDKETIFQLHCRDFINRHAISDKSYMTEIGKGLYLDLCAYDHSCAPNTIYICDGIVATLRPLNSGVNLLDKKTTFYSYIELLLAKQQRQKLLKDTWYFNCECSRCVDNDDHILTSINCPNCTANIRLADPDNHEEIVKLYLAAEPCVRTCFPENHPALAFHCRNIGLEFYRLEKYDNAIKYLEEAYQMLKFVMPENHSLEKSTKAVLSPIKLKAMFEQNKSIVVTKKETTPTNDKESSSKVETKEEPKTVMVAEENKLNETVDKKCLEGNVLESPTQVKNEEEEKLPNNENFKSSLPEICDKVQMKEEEEKKKDEKEMSLEELGNELVESKIASSEIRKKIAAGFLDTAEDELPELKI
;
A
#
# COMPACT_ATOMS: atom_id res chain seq x y z
N MET A 1 -25.27 8.83 -22.85
CA MET A 1 -23.96 8.31 -23.28
C MET A 1 -23.63 7.15 -22.38
N GLU A 2 -23.15 6.04 -22.94
CA GLU A 2 -22.64 4.93 -22.16
C GLU A 2 -21.41 5.41 -21.35
N SER A 3 -21.29 4.99 -20.10
CA SER A 3 -20.16 5.42 -19.26
C SER A 3 -18.86 4.84 -19.85
N PRO A 4 -17.77 5.62 -19.92
CA PRO A 4 -16.50 5.10 -20.42
C PRO A 4 -16.01 3.97 -19.50
N LYS A 5 -15.33 2.97 -20.08
CA LYS A 5 -14.76 1.85 -19.32
C LYS A 5 -13.56 2.27 -18.45
N SER A 6 -12.91 3.38 -18.80
CA SER A 6 -11.84 4.00 -18.04
C SER A 6 -11.72 5.48 -18.42
N ILE A 7 -11.09 6.27 -17.55
CA ILE A 7 -10.78 7.68 -17.84
C ILE A 7 -9.30 7.91 -17.53
N ASP A 8 -8.57 8.45 -18.51
CA ASP A 8 -7.16 8.79 -18.35
C ASP A 8 -6.99 10.24 -17.88
N PHE A 9 -6.11 10.42 -16.92
CA PHE A 9 -5.74 11.69 -16.32
C PHE A 9 -4.26 11.95 -16.51
N TYR A 10 -3.96 13.15 -17.00
CA TYR A 10 -2.58 13.62 -17.23
C TYR A 10 -2.22 14.64 -16.14
N PRO A 11 -1.02 14.55 -15.55
CA PRO A 11 -0.65 15.36 -14.40
C PRO A 11 -0.39 16.81 -14.82
N PHE A 12 -0.81 17.76 -14.00
CA PHE A 12 -0.40 19.15 -14.10
C PHE A 12 1.07 19.33 -13.73
N ALA A 13 1.60 18.54 -12.79
CA ALA A 13 3.01 18.42 -12.47
C ALA A 13 3.24 17.07 -11.77
N TYR A 14 4.46 16.56 -11.81
CA TYR A 14 4.85 15.32 -11.13
C TYR A 14 6.36 15.30 -10.86
N ALA A 15 6.79 14.45 -9.93
CA ALA A 15 8.19 14.19 -9.62
C ALA A 15 8.38 12.76 -9.07
N LEU A 16 9.54 12.15 -9.34
CA LEU A 16 9.98 10.88 -8.73
C LEU A 16 10.44 11.09 -7.28
N TYR A 17 10.36 10.06 -6.43
CA TYR A 17 11.15 10.04 -5.20
C TYR A 17 12.65 9.96 -5.49
N ASN A 18 13.46 10.41 -4.54
CA ASN A 18 14.92 10.50 -4.70
C ASN A 18 15.56 9.14 -5.01
N GLU A 19 15.06 8.07 -4.41
CA GLU A 19 15.52 6.70 -4.62
C GLU A 19 15.34 6.17 -6.05
N TYR A 20 14.41 6.73 -6.83
CA TYR A 20 14.16 6.33 -8.23
C TYR A 20 14.78 7.28 -9.27
N LEU A 21 15.44 8.37 -8.85
CA LEU A 21 16.05 9.34 -9.77
C LEU A 21 17.17 8.71 -10.61
N ASP A 22 17.83 7.69 -10.07
CA ASP A 22 18.89 6.93 -10.73
C ASP A 22 18.43 5.60 -11.32
N THR A 23 17.13 5.33 -11.42
CA THR A 23 16.63 4.13 -12.11
C THR A 23 15.64 4.47 -13.21
N ASN A 24 14.95 5.61 -13.09
CA ASN A 24 13.85 5.97 -13.96
C ASN A 24 14.14 7.23 -14.78
N CYS A 25 13.48 7.32 -15.93
CA CYS A 25 13.39 8.52 -16.74
C CYS A 25 12.61 9.60 -15.97
N TRP A 26 13.18 10.79 -15.80
CA TRP A 26 12.59 11.92 -15.08
C TRP A 26 11.35 12.53 -15.77
N TYR A 27 11.08 12.12 -17.01
CA TYR A 27 9.87 12.47 -17.73
C TYR A 27 8.86 11.31 -17.76
N CYS A 28 9.12 10.24 -18.53
CA CYS A 28 8.10 9.18 -18.69
C CYS A 28 8.02 8.18 -17.54
N LEU A 29 8.93 8.24 -16.56
CA LEU A 29 9.06 7.32 -15.43
C LEU A 29 9.38 5.87 -15.79
N GLY A 30 9.64 5.58 -17.07
CA GLY A 30 10.16 4.29 -17.54
C GLY A 30 11.67 4.15 -17.35
N ASP A 31 12.29 3.22 -18.08
CA ASP A 31 13.72 2.94 -17.94
C ASP A 31 14.60 4.12 -18.39
N LYS A 32 15.65 4.41 -17.63
CA LYS A 32 16.65 5.43 -18.00
C LYS A 32 17.64 4.91 -19.04
N GLN A 33 18.15 5.82 -19.89
CA GLN A 33 19.19 5.51 -20.87
C GLN A 33 20.23 6.62 -21.03
N LYS A 34 19.79 7.88 -21.09
CA LYS A 34 20.62 9.06 -21.32
C LYS A 34 20.63 9.98 -20.11
N ILE A 35 21.77 10.55 -19.78
CA ILE A 35 21.89 11.60 -18.77
C ILE A 35 21.85 12.98 -19.44
N CYS A 36 21.27 13.97 -18.78
CA CYS A 36 21.29 15.36 -19.26
C CYS A 36 22.73 15.88 -19.28
N GLU A 37 23.19 16.35 -20.44
CA GLU A 37 24.56 16.89 -20.59
C GLU A 37 24.76 18.21 -19.82
N GLY A 38 23.68 18.94 -19.56
CA GLY A 38 23.71 20.20 -18.82
C GLY A 38 24.06 20.01 -17.34
N CYS A 39 23.21 19.30 -16.60
CA CYS A 39 23.41 19.10 -15.15
C CYS A 39 24.23 17.85 -14.81
N ARG A 40 24.28 16.85 -15.71
CA ARG A 40 24.85 15.51 -15.44
C ARG A 40 24.23 14.82 -14.23
N THR A 41 22.93 15.05 -14.01
CA THR A 41 22.16 14.48 -12.89
C THR A 41 20.86 13.85 -13.37
N ALA A 42 20.05 14.59 -14.16
CA ALA A 42 18.76 14.10 -14.60
C ALA A 42 18.88 13.01 -15.67
N TRP A 43 18.13 11.93 -15.49
CA TRP A 43 18.10 10.78 -16.39
C TRP A 43 16.85 10.77 -17.27
N PHE A 44 17.00 10.39 -18.53
CA PHE A 44 15.93 10.30 -19.52
C PHE A 44 16.06 9.02 -20.34
N CYS A 45 14.98 8.55 -20.96
CA CYS A 45 15.06 7.38 -21.86
C CYS A 45 15.53 7.75 -23.28
N GLY A 46 15.47 9.03 -23.67
CA GLY A 46 15.86 9.47 -25.01
C GLY A 46 15.52 10.94 -25.27
N GLU A 47 15.83 11.40 -26.49
CA GLU A 47 15.73 12.82 -26.88
C GLU A 47 14.33 13.39 -26.74
N SER A 48 13.32 12.59 -27.07
CA SER A 48 11.91 12.99 -26.92
C SER A 48 11.58 13.33 -25.47
N CYS A 49 12.02 12.52 -24.50
CA CYS A 49 11.78 12.78 -23.08
C CYS A 49 12.60 13.96 -22.55
N ILE A 50 13.81 14.21 -23.07
CA ILE A 50 14.60 15.40 -22.75
C ILE A 50 13.83 16.65 -23.18
N ASN A 51 13.37 16.69 -24.44
CA ASN A 51 12.66 17.83 -25.01
C ASN A 51 11.33 18.09 -24.29
N LEU A 52 10.54 17.03 -24.05
CA LEU A 52 9.24 17.16 -23.38
C LEU A 52 9.37 17.50 -21.88
N GLY A 53 10.41 17.01 -21.22
CA GLY A 53 10.70 17.30 -19.82
C GLY A 53 11.38 18.64 -19.60
N TRP A 54 11.84 19.31 -20.67
CA TRP A 54 12.59 20.55 -20.56
C TRP A 54 11.82 21.68 -19.88
N LYS A 55 10.49 21.76 -20.04
CA LYS A 55 9.67 22.78 -19.37
C LYS A 55 9.80 22.77 -17.84
N ASP A 56 9.96 21.60 -17.24
CA ASP A 56 10.20 21.48 -15.80
C ASP A 56 11.70 21.49 -15.49
N HIS A 57 12.47 20.75 -16.29
CA HIS A 57 13.88 20.52 -16.03
C HIS A 57 14.74 21.75 -16.30
N GLN A 58 14.33 22.72 -17.12
CA GLN A 58 15.17 23.85 -17.50
C GLN A 58 15.70 24.63 -16.28
N ILE A 59 14.80 24.97 -15.34
CA ILE A 59 15.16 25.71 -14.12
C ILE A 59 15.95 24.79 -13.18
N GLU A 60 15.50 23.54 -12.99
CA GLU A 60 16.18 22.55 -12.16
C GLU A 60 17.60 22.24 -12.68
N CYS A 61 17.80 22.18 -13.99
CA CYS A 61 19.08 21.88 -14.65
C CYS A 61 20.14 22.92 -14.30
N ALA A 62 19.75 24.20 -14.27
CA ALA A 62 20.64 25.28 -13.87
C ALA A 62 21.04 25.15 -12.38
N ALA A 63 20.07 24.84 -11.51
CA ALA A 63 20.30 24.67 -10.09
C ALA A 63 21.17 23.45 -9.76
N LEU A 64 20.85 22.30 -10.36
CA LEU A 64 21.51 21.01 -10.10
C LEU A 64 23.01 21.01 -10.41
N LYS A 65 23.51 21.90 -11.28
CA LYS A 65 24.95 22.05 -11.55
C LYS A 65 25.77 22.39 -10.31
N ASN A 66 25.18 23.10 -9.35
CA ASN A 66 25.87 23.67 -8.20
C ASN A 66 25.27 23.22 -6.85
N PHE A 67 24.35 22.25 -6.87
CA PHE A 67 23.64 21.81 -5.67
C PHE A 67 24.26 20.51 -5.14
N GLU A 68 24.58 20.49 -3.85
CA GLU A 68 25.28 19.34 -3.22
C GLU A 68 24.42 18.08 -3.19
N SER A 69 23.11 18.22 -2.93
CA SER A 69 22.18 17.11 -2.80
C SER A 69 20.83 17.45 -3.43
N ILE A 70 20.31 16.59 -4.29
CA ILE A 70 19.01 16.81 -4.95
C ILE A 70 17.91 16.97 -3.88
N PRO A 71 17.15 18.08 -3.88
CA PRO A 71 16.05 18.24 -2.93
C PRO A 71 15.04 17.10 -2.98
N ASN A 72 14.34 16.90 -1.87
CA ASN A 72 13.31 15.88 -1.79
C ASN A 72 12.15 16.18 -2.75
N ILE A 73 11.25 15.21 -2.88
CA ILE A 73 10.11 15.28 -3.79
C ILE A 73 9.18 16.48 -3.52
N GLU A 74 9.02 16.90 -2.27
CA GLU A 74 8.11 17.99 -1.89
C GLU A 74 8.59 19.32 -2.49
N ILE A 75 9.91 19.58 -2.47
CA ILE A 75 10.51 20.78 -3.05
C ILE A 75 10.41 20.75 -4.57
N ARG A 76 10.76 19.61 -5.20
CA ARG A 76 10.77 19.48 -6.66
C ARG A 76 9.36 19.55 -7.26
N LEU A 77 8.39 18.85 -6.66
CA LEU A 77 7.02 18.87 -7.15
C LEU A 77 6.40 20.26 -7.02
N LEU A 78 6.49 20.87 -5.84
CA LEU A 78 5.92 22.19 -5.59
C LEU A 78 6.60 23.26 -6.46
N GLY A 79 7.91 23.19 -6.65
CA GLY A 79 8.63 24.09 -7.55
C GLY A 79 8.14 24.00 -9.00
N ARG A 80 7.96 22.78 -9.54
CA ARG A 80 7.35 22.57 -10.87
C ARG A 80 5.94 23.13 -10.96
N ILE A 81 5.14 22.98 -9.90
CA ILE A 81 3.79 23.55 -9.83
C ILE A 81 3.83 25.08 -9.90
N ILE A 82 4.70 25.71 -9.12
CA ILE A 82 4.86 27.16 -9.06
C ILE A 82 5.34 27.72 -10.40
N THR A 83 6.36 27.11 -11.01
CA THR A 83 6.91 27.60 -12.29
C THR A 83 5.91 27.45 -13.42
N ARG A 84 5.16 26.33 -13.47
CA ARG A 84 4.07 26.16 -14.44
C ARG A 84 2.93 27.14 -14.21
N HIS A 85 2.51 27.37 -12.96
CA HIS A 85 1.49 28.38 -12.64
C HIS A 85 1.92 29.77 -13.11
N ARG A 86 3.18 30.14 -12.85
CA ARG A 86 3.76 31.40 -13.32
C ARG A 86 3.78 31.51 -14.84
N ASP A 87 4.13 30.43 -15.55
CA ASP A 87 4.10 30.43 -17.02
C ASP A 87 2.69 30.65 -17.58
N ILE A 88 1.65 30.16 -16.90
CA ILE A 88 0.25 30.42 -17.28
C ILE A 88 -0.11 31.90 -17.06
N GLU A 89 0.23 32.46 -15.91
CA GLU A 89 -0.02 33.88 -15.60
C GLU A 89 0.70 34.83 -16.57
N MET A 90 1.86 34.41 -17.09
CA MET A 90 2.64 35.15 -18.09
C MET A 90 2.26 34.80 -19.55
N GLU A 91 1.24 33.96 -19.76
CA GLU A 91 0.82 33.42 -21.07
C GLU A 91 1.95 32.71 -21.86
N ASN A 92 2.99 32.24 -21.17
CA ASN A 92 4.06 31.45 -21.75
C ASN A 92 3.61 30.03 -22.07
N ASP A 93 2.62 29.50 -21.35
CA ASP A 93 1.99 28.20 -21.62
C ASP A 93 1.48 28.10 -23.07
N LYS A 94 0.95 29.21 -23.63
CA LYS A 94 0.48 29.29 -25.02
C LYS A 94 1.60 29.15 -26.07
N LYS A 95 2.86 29.36 -25.68
CA LYS A 95 4.03 29.26 -26.57
C LYS A 95 4.57 27.84 -26.66
N ASP A 96 4.26 27.00 -25.68
CA ASP A 96 4.62 25.58 -25.69
C ASP A 96 3.40 24.73 -26.09
N PRO A 97 3.36 24.18 -27.32
CA PRO A 97 2.25 23.33 -27.76
C PRO A 97 2.13 22.03 -26.93
N ASN A 98 3.16 21.66 -26.16
CA ASN A 98 3.19 20.48 -25.30
C ASN A 98 2.96 20.81 -23.82
N PHE A 99 2.60 22.07 -23.48
CA PHE A 99 2.39 22.46 -22.08
C PHE A 99 1.30 21.59 -21.43
N TYR A 100 0.17 21.45 -22.12
CA TYR A 100 -0.97 20.61 -21.75
C TYR A 100 -1.02 19.29 -22.55
N LEU A 101 0.12 18.73 -22.94
CA LEU A 101 0.17 17.52 -23.79
C LEU A 101 -0.82 16.45 -23.29
N ASN A 102 -1.76 16.08 -24.15
CA ASN A 102 -2.88 15.14 -23.93
C ASN A 102 -3.94 15.54 -22.88
N ARG A 103 -3.72 16.60 -22.09
CA ARG A 103 -4.71 17.13 -21.15
C ARG A 103 -5.72 18.00 -21.89
N LYS A 104 -6.98 17.54 -21.91
CA LYS A 104 -8.09 18.24 -22.59
C LYS A 104 -8.95 19.12 -21.67
N SER A 105 -8.83 18.94 -20.36
CA SER A 105 -9.64 19.69 -19.40
C SER A 105 -9.13 21.11 -19.22
N GLU A 106 -10.07 22.02 -18.97
CA GLU A 106 -9.81 23.43 -18.69
C GLU A 106 -9.74 23.75 -17.18
N ARG A 107 -9.92 22.74 -16.29
CA ARG A 107 -9.87 22.97 -14.84
C ARG A 107 -8.53 23.60 -14.45
N LYS A 108 -8.56 24.70 -13.71
CA LYS A 108 -7.33 25.40 -13.31
C LYS A 108 -6.86 24.92 -11.94
N ILE A 109 -5.57 25.08 -11.68
CA ILE A 109 -5.00 24.72 -10.38
C ILE A 109 -5.63 25.53 -9.25
N MET A 110 -5.90 26.82 -9.46
CA MET A 110 -6.50 27.66 -8.43
C MET A 110 -7.96 27.30 -8.11
N ASP A 111 -8.62 26.48 -8.95
CA ASP A 111 -9.99 26.03 -8.76
C ASP A 111 -10.10 24.73 -7.93
N ILE A 112 -8.98 24.07 -7.60
CA ILE A 112 -9.00 22.87 -6.76
C ILE A 112 -9.01 23.23 -5.28
N TRP A 113 -9.59 22.35 -4.48
CA TRP A 113 -9.77 22.55 -3.05
C TRP A 113 -8.43 22.62 -2.31
N ALA A 114 -8.33 23.36 -1.21
CA ALA A 114 -7.02 23.71 -0.64
C ALA A 114 -6.95 23.74 0.89
N HIS A 115 -8.07 23.80 1.63
CA HIS A 115 -8.05 23.93 3.10
C HIS A 115 -7.05 24.99 3.63
N VAL A 116 -6.99 26.15 2.96
CA VAL A 116 -5.96 27.18 3.22
C VAL A 116 -6.03 27.67 4.66
N GLU A 117 -7.23 27.91 5.18
CA GLU A 117 -7.42 28.43 6.53
C GLU A 117 -7.08 27.39 7.59
N GLU A 118 -7.44 26.12 7.37
CA GLU A 118 -7.10 25.02 8.27
C GLU A 118 -5.58 24.83 8.36
N ILE A 119 -4.89 24.80 7.22
CA ILE A 119 -3.43 24.70 7.17
C ILE A 119 -2.76 25.93 7.79
N ARG A 120 -3.28 27.14 7.54
CA ARG A 120 -2.74 28.39 8.09
C ARG A 120 -2.81 28.43 9.62
N ASN A 121 -3.87 27.86 10.19
CA ASN A 121 -4.07 27.81 11.63
C ASN A 121 -3.36 26.62 12.31
N ASP A 122 -2.83 25.67 11.54
CA ASP A 122 -2.02 24.57 12.04
C ASP A 122 -0.54 24.98 12.13
N ALA A 123 -0.05 25.17 13.37
CA ALA A 123 1.32 25.61 13.62
C ALA A 123 2.38 24.63 13.09
N ASP A 124 2.10 23.32 13.09
CA ASP A 124 3.05 22.31 12.62
C ASP A 124 3.10 22.26 11.10
N ALA A 125 1.94 22.39 10.45
CA ALA A 125 1.86 22.51 9.01
C ALA A 125 2.57 23.79 8.51
N MET A 126 2.34 24.92 9.19
CA MET A 126 3.03 26.17 8.87
C MET A 126 4.55 26.09 9.07
N ARG A 127 5.04 25.45 10.13
CA ARG A 127 6.49 25.22 10.31
C ARG A 127 7.09 24.41 9.17
N LYS A 128 6.38 23.36 8.71
CA LYS A 128 6.81 22.57 7.54
C LYS A 128 6.81 23.40 6.26
N PHE A 129 5.78 24.22 6.04
CA PHE A 129 5.71 25.12 4.89
C PHE A 129 6.88 26.12 4.85
N GLU A 130 7.22 26.72 5.98
CA GLU A 130 8.37 27.65 6.06
C GLU A 130 9.68 26.97 5.66
N SER A 131 9.92 25.75 6.15
CA SER A 131 11.10 24.96 5.75
C SER A 131 11.11 24.61 4.25
N ILE A 132 9.94 24.27 3.69
CA ILE A 132 9.79 24.02 2.25
C ILE A 132 10.06 25.29 1.45
N TYR A 133 9.54 26.43 1.89
CA TYR A 133 9.71 27.72 1.24
C TYR A 133 11.18 28.15 1.18
N GLU A 134 11.93 28.01 2.27
CA GLU A 134 13.38 28.30 2.28
C GLU A 134 14.15 27.41 1.30
N GLN A 135 13.81 26.13 1.23
CA GLN A 135 14.44 25.19 0.29
C GLN A 135 14.07 25.50 -1.17
N LEU A 136 12.82 25.91 -1.44
CA LEU A 136 12.40 26.37 -2.76
C LEU A 136 13.21 27.59 -3.21
N LEU A 137 13.37 28.59 -2.34
CA LEU A 137 14.18 29.78 -2.64
C LEU A 137 15.63 29.40 -2.95
N LYS A 138 16.21 28.45 -2.20
CA LYS A 138 17.59 27.99 -2.42
C LYS A 138 17.75 27.23 -3.73
N PHE A 139 16.78 26.39 -4.10
CA PHE A 139 16.89 25.51 -5.26
C PHE A 139 16.39 26.14 -6.56
N TYR A 140 15.18 26.72 -6.59
CA TYR A 140 14.63 27.33 -7.80
C TYR A 140 15.08 28.78 -8.00
N GLY A 141 15.52 29.46 -6.92
CA GLY A 141 15.88 30.88 -6.95
C GLY A 141 14.64 31.79 -6.89
N SER A 142 14.76 32.91 -6.16
CA SER A 142 13.65 33.87 -5.98
C SER A 142 13.09 34.40 -7.30
N ASP A 143 13.95 34.60 -8.29
CA ASP A 143 13.57 35.20 -9.59
C ASP A 143 12.66 34.29 -10.43
N ASN A 144 12.60 33.00 -10.12
CA ASN A 144 11.77 32.01 -10.80
C ASN A 144 10.47 31.69 -10.06
N LEU A 145 10.33 32.16 -8.83
CA LEU A 145 9.18 31.87 -7.96
C LEU A 145 8.18 33.04 -7.95
N SER A 146 6.96 32.76 -7.50
CA SER A 146 5.92 33.76 -7.23
C SER A 146 6.09 34.39 -5.85
N ASP A 147 5.20 35.31 -5.45
CA ASP A 147 5.16 35.80 -4.08
C ASP A 147 4.81 34.67 -3.09
N LYS A 148 5.18 34.85 -1.82
CA LYS A 148 5.03 33.84 -0.76
C LYS A 148 3.58 33.42 -0.51
N GLU A 149 2.61 34.32 -0.65
CA GLU A 149 1.19 34.01 -0.44
C GLU A 149 0.67 33.13 -1.58
N THR A 150 1.01 33.45 -2.83
CA THR A 150 0.71 32.57 -3.97
C THR A 150 1.34 31.19 -3.79
N ILE A 151 2.61 31.13 -3.35
CA ILE A 151 3.30 29.87 -3.09
C ILE A 151 2.62 29.06 -1.99
N PHE A 152 2.20 29.72 -0.90
CA PHE A 152 1.44 29.07 0.17
C PHE A 152 0.12 28.48 -0.35
N GLN A 153 -0.62 29.24 -1.16
CA GLN A 153 -1.85 28.76 -1.78
C GLN A 153 -1.65 27.57 -2.72
N LEU A 154 -0.55 27.52 -3.45
CA LEU A 154 -0.18 26.37 -4.30
C LEU A 154 0.29 25.18 -3.48
N HIS A 155 1.03 25.41 -2.39
CA HIS A 155 1.43 24.37 -1.43
C HIS A 155 0.22 23.66 -0.84
N CYS A 156 -0.76 24.42 -0.34
CA CYS A 156 -1.99 23.86 0.20
C CYS A 156 -2.73 22.99 -0.82
N ARG A 157 -2.80 23.44 -2.08
CA ARG A 157 -3.43 22.68 -3.18
C ARG A 157 -2.67 21.41 -3.54
N ASP A 158 -1.34 21.46 -3.61
CA ASP A 158 -0.52 20.27 -3.80
C ASP A 158 -0.72 19.28 -2.64
N PHE A 159 -0.58 19.75 -1.41
CA PHE A 159 -0.64 18.92 -0.21
C PHE A 159 -1.97 18.15 -0.09
N ILE A 160 -3.10 18.83 -0.35
CA ILE A 160 -4.43 18.23 -0.27
C ILE A 160 -4.74 17.28 -1.43
N ASN A 161 -4.18 17.51 -2.62
CA ASN A 161 -4.69 16.89 -3.84
C ASN A 161 -3.68 16.04 -4.64
N ARG A 162 -2.41 15.97 -4.23
CA ARG A 162 -1.43 15.14 -4.94
C ARG A 162 -1.72 13.65 -4.79
N HIS A 163 -1.44 12.91 -5.86
CA HIS A 163 -1.64 11.46 -5.97
C HIS A 163 -0.31 10.74 -5.95
N ALA A 164 -0.31 9.55 -5.35
CA ALA A 164 0.75 8.57 -5.48
C ALA A 164 0.85 8.12 -6.94
N ILE A 165 2.07 8.07 -7.49
CA ILE A 165 2.35 7.46 -8.78
C ILE A 165 2.99 6.11 -8.50
N SER A 166 2.29 5.04 -8.86
CA SER A 166 2.80 3.68 -8.70
C SER A 166 3.66 3.25 -9.88
N ASP A 167 4.52 2.28 -9.63
CA ASP A 167 5.27 1.57 -10.66
C ASP A 167 4.34 0.73 -11.57
N LYS A 168 4.92 0.13 -12.63
CA LYS A 168 4.17 -0.72 -13.57
C LYS A 168 3.54 -1.96 -12.91
N SER A 169 3.96 -2.34 -11.70
CA SER A 169 3.35 -3.45 -10.97
C SER A 169 2.23 -2.98 -10.03
N TYR A 170 1.97 -1.68 -9.89
CA TYR A 170 1.00 -1.12 -8.95
C TYR A 170 1.37 -1.36 -7.47
N MET A 171 2.58 -1.86 -7.17
CA MET A 171 2.95 -2.29 -5.81
C MET A 171 3.77 -1.25 -5.05
N THR A 172 4.47 -0.39 -5.77
CA THR A 172 5.40 0.56 -5.16
C THR A 172 5.11 1.97 -5.64
N GLU A 173 4.98 2.90 -4.70
CA GLU A 173 4.90 4.32 -5.02
C GLU A 173 6.30 4.82 -5.42
N ILE A 174 6.45 5.27 -6.65
CA ILE A 174 7.72 5.75 -7.22
C ILE A 174 7.81 7.27 -7.33
N GLY A 175 6.69 7.97 -7.14
CA GLY A 175 6.62 9.42 -7.19
C GLY A 175 5.26 9.97 -6.83
N LYS A 176 5.09 11.27 -7.02
CA LYS A 176 3.85 12.00 -6.78
C LYS A 176 3.49 12.87 -7.97
N GLY A 177 2.20 13.02 -8.23
CA GLY A 177 1.69 13.90 -9.28
C GLY A 177 0.42 14.61 -8.88
N LEU A 178 0.25 15.84 -9.36
CA LEU A 178 -0.97 16.61 -9.16
C LEU A 178 -1.87 16.50 -10.39
N TYR A 179 -2.94 15.71 -10.30
CA TYR A 179 -3.85 15.42 -11.41
C TYR A 179 -5.16 16.21 -11.25
N LEU A 180 -5.20 17.47 -11.69
CA LEU A 180 -6.31 18.40 -11.41
C LEU A 180 -7.72 17.82 -11.65
N ASP A 181 -7.86 17.01 -12.69
CA ASP A 181 -9.14 16.41 -13.09
C ASP A 181 -9.52 15.18 -12.26
N LEU A 182 -8.54 14.42 -11.77
CA LEU A 182 -8.73 13.33 -10.82
C LEU A 182 -9.04 13.86 -9.41
N CYS A 183 -8.59 15.08 -9.07
CA CYS A 183 -8.96 15.79 -7.83
C CYS A 183 -10.47 16.12 -7.74
N ALA A 184 -11.28 15.72 -8.72
CA ALA A 184 -12.73 15.94 -8.73
C ALA A 184 -13.52 14.78 -8.13
N TYR A 185 -12.86 13.67 -7.80
CA TYR A 185 -13.47 12.45 -7.28
C TYR A 185 -13.16 12.34 -5.80
N ASP A 186 -14.19 12.04 -5.01
CA ASP A 186 -14.11 12.03 -3.56
C ASP A 186 -13.65 10.67 -3.00
N HIS A 187 -13.31 10.69 -1.71
CA HIS A 187 -12.93 9.51 -0.95
C HIS A 187 -14.11 8.62 -0.56
N SER A 188 -13.89 7.31 -0.55
CA SER A 188 -14.68 6.36 0.25
C SER A 188 -13.78 5.23 0.80
N CYS A 189 -14.00 4.81 2.05
CA CYS A 189 -13.36 3.58 2.60
C CYS A 189 -13.99 2.29 2.03
N ALA A 190 -15.07 2.42 1.26
CA ALA A 190 -15.65 1.38 0.41
C ALA A 190 -15.74 1.94 -1.02
N PRO A 191 -14.59 2.06 -1.72
CA PRO A 191 -14.55 2.68 -3.03
C PRO A 191 -15.26 1.81 -4.06
N ASN A 192 -15.68 2.40 -5.17
CA ASN A 192 -16.21 1.66 -6.33
C ASN A 192 -15.32 1.83 -7.57
N THR A 193 -14.23 2.59 -7.45
CA THR A 193 -13.21 2.76 -8.47
C THR A 193 -11.83 2.67 -7.88
N ILE A 194 -10.86 2.50 -8.76
CA ILE A 194 -9.43 2.58 -8.46
C ILE A 194 -8.74 3.32 -9.60
N TYR A 195 -7.67 4.05 -9.31
CA TYR A 195 -6.79 4.55 -10.35
C TYR A 195 -5.48 3.75 -10.35
N ILE A 196 -4.94 3.54 -11.54
CA ILE A 196 -3.68 2.81 -11.76
C ILE A 196 -2.79 3.69 -12.63
N CYS A 197 -1.48 3.65 -12.40
CA CYS A 197 -0.52 4.44 -13.15
C CYS A 197 0.14 3.63 -14.27
N ASP A 198 0.27 4.22 -15.47
CA ASP A 198 1.20 3.78 -16.50
C ASP A 198 2.14 4.94 -16.83
N GLY A 199 3.35 4.87 -16.26
CA GLY A 199 4.25 6.01 -16.21
C GLY A 199 3.58 7.20 -15.51
N ILE A 200 3.44 8.31 -16.22
CA ILE A 200 2.82 9.54 -15.67
C ILE A 200 1.29 9.55 -15.77
N VAL A 201 0.67 8.62 -16.50
CA VAL A 201 -0.78 8.65 -16.76
C VAL A 201 -1.50 7.90 -15.66
N ALA A 202 -2.46 8.54 -15.00
CA ALA A 202 -3.34 7.90 -14.03
C ALA A 202 -4.67 7.52 -14.71
N THR A 203 -5.03 6.25 -14.72
CA THR A 203 -6.25 5.75 -15.35
C THR A 203 -7.24 5.28 -14.29
N LEU A 204 -8.37 5.98 -14.15
CA LEU A 204 -9.47 5.59 -13.27
C LEU A 204 -10.31 4.50 -13.92
N ARG A 205 -10.62 3.46 -13.14
CA ARG A 205 -11.32 2.27 -13.59
C ARG A 205 -12.38 1.83 -12.59
N PRO A 206 -13.51 1.28 -13.07
CA PRO A 206 -14.55 0.78 -12.21
C PRO A 206 -14.13 -0.56 -11.58
N LEU A 207 -14.55 -0.80 -10.35
CA LEU A 207 -14.39 -2.10 -9.67
C LEU A 207 -15.56 -3.05 -9.97
N ASN A 208 -16.67 -2.52 -10.50
CA ASN A 208 -17.81 -3.32 -10.97
C ASN A 208 -18.51 -2.65 -12.17
N SER A 209 -19.29 -3.41 -12.94
CA SER A 209 -19.92 -2.91 -14.18
C SER A 209 -20.99 -1.84 -13.98
N GLY A 210 -21.45 -1.60 -12.74
CA GLY A 210 -22.52 -0.64 -12.43
C GLY A 210 -22.05 0.80 -12.24
N VAL A 211 -20.74 1.04 -12.25
CA VAL A 211 -20.18 2.38 -11.95
C VAL A 211 -20.25 3.30 -13.17
N ASN A 212 -20.77 4.51 -12.95
CA ASN A 212 -20.72 5.58 -13.94
C ASN A 212 -19.56 6.54 -13.65
N LEU A 213 -18.40 6.34 -14.29
CA LEU A 213 -17.19 7.14 -14.05
C LEU A 213 -17.35 8.65 -14.32
N LEU A 214 -18.37 9.07 -15.06
CA LEU A 214 -18.64 10.50 -15.31
C LEU A 214 -19.43 11.16 -14.18
N ASP A 215 -20.09 10.38 -13.33
CA ASP A 215 -20.81 10.90 -12.16
C ASP A 215 -19.90 10.92 -10.93
N LYS A 216 -19.23 12.05 -10.76
CA LYS A 216 -18.30 12.32 -9.65
C LYS A 216 -18.96 12.26 -8.27
N LYS A 217 -20.29 12.40 -8.18
CA LYS A 217 -21.02 12.32 -6.89
C LYS A 217 -21.21 10.89 -6.39
N THR A 218 -21.10 9.92 -7.29
CA THR A 218 -21.30 8.50 -6.99
C THR A 218 -20.05 7.67 -7.25
N THR A 219 -18.97 8.29 -7.73
CA THR A 219 -17.71 7.63 -8.07
C THR A 219 -16.64 8.00 -7.05
N PHE A 220 -16.12 6.99 -6.36
CA PHE A 220 -15.18 7.17 -5.25
C PHE A 220 -13.97 6.25 -5.39
N TYR A 221 -12.78 6.78 -5.12
CA TYR A 221 -11.55 6.00 -4.90
C TYR A 221 -11.07 6.21 -3.46
N SER A 222 -10.14 5.37 -2.98
CA SER A 222 -9.59 5.54 -1.63
C SER A 222 -8.39 6.47 -1.64
N TYR A 223 -8.29 7.37 -0.65
CA TYR A 223 -7.13 8.25 -0.45
C TYR A 223 -6.09 7.62 0.49
N ILE A 224 -6.49 6.54 1.14
CA ILE A 224 -5.78 5.91 2.26
C ILE A 224 -5.85 4.39 2.14
N GLU A 225 -5.02 3.71 2.91
CA GLU A 225 -5.02 2.25 2.92
C GLU A 225 -6.23 1.67 3.65
N LEU A 226 -6.87 0.71 2.98
CA LEU A 226 -8.15 0.16 3.41
C LEU A 226 -8.04 -0.84 4.58
N LEU A 227 -6.84 -1.28 4.92
CA LEU A 227 -6.60 -2.23 6.02
C LEU A 227 -6.54 -1.58 7.42
N LEU A 228 -6.50 -0.25 7.48
CA LEU A 228 -6.48 0.49 8.74
C LEU A 228 -7.82 0.37 9.48
N ALA A 229 -7.79 0.40 10.82
CA ALA A 229 -8.98 0.42 11.67
C ALA A 229 -9.80 1.70 11.47
N LYS A 230 -11.11 1.66 11.75
CA LYS A 230 -12.01 2.83 11.59
C LYS A 230 -11.45 4.10 12.23
N GLN A 231 -10.97 4.00 13.47
CA GLN A 231 -10.40 5.12 14.21
C GLN A 231 -9.15 5.67 13.53
N GLN A 232 -8.28 4.81 12.99
CA GLN A 232 -7.07 5.21 12.26
C GLN A 232 -7.42 5.87 10.93
N ARG A 233 -8.37 5.30 10.17
CA ARG A 233 -8.86 5.89 8.91
C ARG A 233 -9.45 7.28 9.16
N GLN A 234 -10.36 7.41 10.13
CA GLN A 234 -10.97 8.70 10.49
C GLN A 234 -9.92 9.72 10.94
N LYS A 235 -8.97 9.29 11.78
CA LYS A 235 -7.87 10.17 12.21
C LYS A 235 -7.01 10.63 11.03
N LEU A 236 -6.59 9.71 10.16
CA LEU A 236 -5.76 10.04 8.99
C LEU A 236 -6.48 11.00 8.04
N LEU A 237 -7.76 10.75 7.76
CA LEU A 237 -8.61 11.61 6.92
C LEU A 237 -8.79 12.99 7.54
N LYS A 238 -9.03 13.07 8.85
CA LYS A 238 -9.18 14.33 9.55
C LYS A 238 -7.89 15.13 9.64
N ASP A 239 -6.77 14.46 9.94
CA ASP A 239 -5.47 15.12 10.12
C ASP A 239 -4.88 15.62 8.79
N THR A 240 -5.16 14.93 7.67
CA THR A 240 -4.54 15.26 6.37
C THR A 240 -5.50 15.99 5.41
N TRP A 241 -6.79 15.63 5.41
CA TRP A 241 -7.81 16.17 4.51
C TRP A 241 -8.95 16.90 5.24
N TYR A 242 -8.86 17.08 6.57
CA TYR A 242 -9.77 17.92 7.35
C TYR A 242 -11.27 17.54 7.26
N PHE A 243 -11.60 16.27 7.03
CA PHE A 243 -12.99 15.78 7.02
C PHE A 243 -13.15 14.45 7.77
N ASN A 244 -14.39 14.13 8.16
CA ASN A 244 -14.77 12.82 8.69
C ASN A 244 -15.52 12.03 7.62
N CYS A 245 -15.15 10.77 7.39
CA CYS A 245 -15.78 9.95 6.37
C CYS A 245 -17.09 9.32 6.87
N GLU A 246 -18.17 9.46 6.09
CA GLU A 246 -19.49 8.90 6.40
C GLU A 246 -19.92 7.79 5.43
N CYS A 247 -18.95 7.17 4.74
CA CYS A 247 -19.25 6.07 3.81
C CYS A 247 -19.87 4.85 4.52
N SER A 248 -20.47 3.96 3.74
CA SER A 248 -21.13 2.74 4.23
C SER A 248 -20.28 1.93 5.21
N ARG A 249 -18.98 1.79 4.93
CA ARG A 249 -18.04 1.09 5.82
C ARG A 249 -17.75 1.85 7.12
N CYS A 250 -17.73 3.17 7.10
CA CYS A 250 -17.48 3.95 8.31
C CYS A 250 -18.70 4.04 9.22
N VAL A 251 -19.92 3.92 8.68
CA VAL A 251 -21.16 3.89 9.48
C VAL A 251 -21.52 2.48 9.95
N ASP A 252 -20.89 1.44 9.41
CA ASP A 252 -21.06 0.07 9.87
C ASP A 252 -20.50 -0.10 11.30
N ASN A 253 -21.34 -0.63 12.19
CA ASN A 253 -20.96 -0.88 13.58
C ASN A 253 -20.03 -2.10 13.70
N ASP A 254 -20.04 -3.00 12.71
CA ASP A 254 -19.27 -4.25 12.73
C ASP A 254 -17.90 -4.13 12.03
N ASP A 255 -17.55 -2.97 11.44
CA ASP A 255 -16.25 -2.75 10.78
C ASP A 255 -15.04 -3.03 11.70
N HIS A 256 -15.20 -2.83 13.02
CA HIS A 256 -14.15 -3.08 14.00
C HIS A 256 -13.68 -4.54 14.01
N ILE A 257 -14.51 -5.49 13.60
CA ILE A 257 -14.17 -6.92 13.50
C ILE A 257 -13.01 -7.13 12.51
N LEU A 258 -12.94 -6.34 11.44
CA LEU A 258 -11.94 -6.47 10.38
C LEU A 258 -10.51 -6.18 10.85
N THR A 259 -10.36 -5.42 11.93
CA THR A 259 -9.05 -4.96 12.44
C THR A 259 -8.78 -5.39 13.87
N SER A 260 -9.64 -6.24 14.41
CA SER A 260 -9.48 -6.81 15.74
C SER A 260 -8.48 -7.96 15.71
N ILE A 261 -7.45 -7.90 16.56
CA ILE A 261 -6.52 -9.01 16.78
C ILE A 261 -7.16 -9.96 17.80
N ASN A 262 -7.22 -11.26 17.46
CA ASN A 262 -7.71 -12.26 18.39
C ASN A 262 -6.72 -12.41 19.58
N CYS A 263 -7.20 -12.23 20.81
CA CYS A 263 -6.34 -12.17 21.99
C CYS A 263 -5.79 -13.55 22.34
N PRO A 264 -4.46 -13.71 22.48
CA PRO A 264 -3.92 -15.03 22.64
C PRO A 264 -3.94 -15.66 24.05
N ASN A 265 -4.12 -14.90 25.12
CA ASN A 265 -4.53 -15.54 26.39
C ASN A 265 -5.98 -16.07 26.33
N CYS A 266 -6.70 -15.77 25.24
CA CYS A 266 -7.94 -16.40 24.79
C CYS A 266 -7.78 -17.13 23.43
N THR A 267 -6.56 -17.28 22.87
CA THR A 267 -6.17 -18.05 21.64
C THR A 267 -4.67 -17.88 21.27
N ALA A 268 -3.74 -18.52 22.00
CA ALA A 268 -2.30 -18.18 22.13
C ALA A 268 -1.48 -17.98 20.83
N ASN A 269 -0.65 -16.92 20.87
CA ASN A 269 0.38 -16.37 19.99
C ASN A 269 0.07 -16.19 18.49
N ILE A 270 0.23 -14.95 17.99
CA ILE A 270 0.48 -14.71 16.56
C ILE A 270 1.83 -15.38 16.27
N ARG A 271 1.78 -16.58 15.69
CA ARG A 271 2.94 -17.22 15.09
C ARG A 271 3.21 -16.54 13.75
N LEU A 272 4.39 -15.99 13.59
CA LEU A 272 4.96 -15.82 12.26
C LEU A 272 5.09 -17.24 11.70
N ALA A 273 4.31 -17.56 10.67
CA ALA A 273 4.44 -18.85 10.01
C ALA A 273 5.87 -18.97 9.48
N ASP A 274 6.47 -20.14 9.68
CA ASP A 274 7.69 -20.50 8.98
C ASP A 274 7.44 -20.34 7.47
N PRO A 275 8.24 -19.55 6.73
CA PRO A 275 8.04 -19.35 5.29
C PRO A 275 8.02 -20.65 4.48
N ASP A 276 8.60 -21.73 5.01
CA ASP A 276 8.61 -23.05 4.37
C ASP A 276 7.38 -23.91 4.77
N ASN A 277 6.57 -23.47 5.75
CA ASN A 277 5.36 -24.17 6.18
C ASN A 277 4.12 -23.74 5.38
N HIS A 278 4.03 -24.21 4.14
CA HIS A 278 2.94 -23.88 3.22
C HIS A 278 1.53 -24.22 3.76
N GLU A 279 1.37 -25.27 4.58
CA GLU A 279 0.06 -25.62 5.16
C GLU A 279 -0.42 -24.57 6.16
N GLU A 280 0.48 -24.09 7.01
CA GLU A 280 0.18 -23.04 7.98
C GLU A 280 -0.07 -21.71 7.28
N ILE A 281 0.72 -21.38 6.24
CA ILE A 281 0.52 -20.16 5.44
C ILE A 281 -0.85 -20.17 4.76
N VAL A 282 -1.26 -21.27 4.11
CA VAL A 282 -2.61 -21.38 3.51
C VAL A 282 -3.67 -21.19 4.58
N LYS A 283 -3.53 -21.83 5.75
CA LYS A 283 -4.49 -21.69 6.84
C LYS A 283 -4.63 -20.22 7.29
N LEU A 284 -3.52 -19.49 7.39
CA LEU A 284 -3.54 -18.07 7.75
C LEU A 284 -4.17 -17.22 6.65
N TYR A 285 -3.84 -17.45 5.38
CA TYR A 285 -4.48 -16.71 4.29
C TYR A 285 -5.99 -16.95 4.23
N LEU A 286 -6.44 -18.21 4.34
CA LEU A 286 -7.86 -18.53 4.37
C LEU A 286 -8.59 -17.93 5.58
N ALA A 287 -7.92 -17.84 6.73
CA ALA A 287 -8.46 -17.17 7.90
C ALA A 287 -8.60 -15.65 7.70
N ALA A 288 -7.69 -15.03 6.95
CA ALA A 288 -7.71 -13.61 6.62
C ALA A 288 -8.67 -13.26 5.46
N GLU A 289 -8.96 -14.20 4.57
CA GLU A 289 -9.73 -13.99 3.34
C GLU A 289 -11.07 -13.25 3.55
N PRO A 290 -11.91 -13.58 4.55
CA PRO A 290 -13.16 -12.85 4.79
C PRO A 290 -12.93 -11.36 5.08
N CYS A 291 -11.88 -11.03 5.83
CA CYS A 291 -11.53 -9.64 6.12
C CYS A 291 -11.03 -8.93 4.85
N VAL A 292 -10.17 -9.58 4.06
CA VAL A 292 -9.65 -9.01 2.80
C VAL A 292 -10.79 -8.71 1.83
N ARG A 293 -11.74 -9.62 1.65
CA ARG A 293 -12.92 -9.45 0.78
C ARG A 293 -13.89 -8.37 1.25
N THR A 294 -13.85 -8.03 2.54
CA THR A 294 -14.68 -6.96 3.10
C THR A 294 -13.98 -5.60 2.98
N CYS A 295 -12.67 -5.56 3.21
CA CYS A 295 -11.89 -4.34 3.10
C CYS A 295 -11.71 -3.88 1.65
N PHE A 296 -11.55 -4.82 0.72
CA PHE A 296 -11.31 -4.55 -0.68
C PHE A 296 -12.53 -4.96 -1.52
N PRO A 297 -13.15 -4.02 -2.28
CA PRO A 297 -14.27 -4.34 -3.15
C PRO A 297 -13.91 -5.38 -4.22
N GLU A 298 -14.94 -5.95 -4.85
CA GLU A 298 -14.78 -6.89 -5.97
C GLU A 298 -13.83 -6.33 -7.04
N ASN A 299 -12.97 -7.20 -7.61
CA ASN A 299 -11.96 -6.86 -8.62
C ASN A 299 -10.82 -5.91 -8.17
N HIS A 300 -10.75 -5.50 -6.90
CA HIS A 300 -9.62 -4.71 -6.42
C HIS A 300 -8.29 -5.49 -6.53
N PRO A 301 -7.20 -4.91 -7.06
CA PRO A 301 -5.93 -5.62 -7.25
C PRO A 301 -5.37 -6.29 -6.00
N ALA A 302 -5.47 -5.66 -4.83
CA ALA A 302 -5.04 -6.25 -3.56
C ALA A 302 -5.78 -7.56 -3.22
N LEU A 303 -7.09 -7.65 -3.52
CA LEU A 303 -7.86 -8.87 -3.35
C LEU A 303 -7.41 -9.94 -4.35
N ALA A 304 -7.14 -9.55 -5.59
CA ALA A 304 -6.60 -10.46 -6.61
C ALA A 304 -5.21 -11.01 -6.22
N PHE A 305 -4.34 -10.17 -5.62
CA PHE A 305 -3.05 -10.61 -5.08
C PHE A 305 -3.20 -11.61 -3.94
N HIS A 306 -4.10 -11.33 -3.00
CA HIS A 306 -4.39 -12.27 -1.92
C HIS A 306 -4.85 -13.63 -2.44
N CYS A 307 -5.80 -13.64 -3.39
CA CYS A 307 -6.26 -14.88 -4.04
C CYS A 307 -5.12 -15.57 -4.81
N ARG A 308 -4.29 -14.81 -5.53
CA ARG A 308 -3.13 -15.35 -6.24
C ARG A 308 -2.18 -16.06 -5.27
N ASN A 309 -1.86 -15.44 -4.15
CA ASN A 309 -0.95 -16.01 -3.15
C ASN A 309 -1.52 -17.30 -2.55
N ILE A 310 -2.81 -17.32 -2.17
CA ILE A 310 -3.49 -18.56 -1.74
C ILE A 310 -3.34 -19.66 -2.80
N GLY A 311 -3.57 -19.33 -4.07
CA GLY A 311 -3.47 -20.28 -5.17
C GLY A 311 -2.05 -20.82 -5.37
N LEU A 312 -1.02 -19.99 -5.20
CA LEU A 312 0.38 -20.42 -5.26
C LEU A 312 0.74 -21.35 -4.10
N GLU A 313 0.32 -21.04 -2.88
CA GLU A 313 0.59 -21.90 -1.73
C GLU A 313 -0.13 -23.26 -1.86
N PHE A 314 -1.38 -23.28 -2.33
CA PHE A 314 -2.06 -24.55 -2.64
C PHE A 314 -1.34 -25.36 -3.72
N TYR A 315 -0.74 -24.69 -4.70
CA TYR A 315 0.05 -25.37 -5.71
C TYR A 315 1.32 -25.99 -5.12
N ARG A 316 2.01 -25.31 -4.19
CA ARG A 316 3.18 -25.89 -3.46
C ARG A 316 2.79 -27.10 -2.60
N LEU A 317 1.54 -27.14 -2.13
CA LEU A 317 0.95 -28.29 -1.45
C LEU A 317 0.39 -29.36 -2.41
N GLU A 318 0.60 -29.22 -3.72
CA GLU A 318 0.07 -30.11 -4.77
C GLU A 318 -1.47 -30.24 -4.76
N LYS A 319 -2.17 -29.30 -4.12
CA LYS A 319 -3.64 -29.22 -4.07
C LYS A 319 -4.16 -28.46 -5.28
N TYR A 320 -4.01 -29.08 -6.46
CA TYR A 320 -4.20 -28.41 -7.75
C TYR A 320 -5.60 -27.82 -7.97
N ASP A 321 -6.67 -28.48 -7.55
CA ASP A 321 -8.04 -27.97 -7.74
C ASP A 321 -8.26 -26.64 -7.02
N ASN A 322 -7.78 -26.54 -5.76
CA ASN A 322 -7.84 -25.31 -5.00
C ASN A 322 -6.92 -24.23 -5.60
N ALA A 323 -5.71 -24.61 -6.02
CA ALA A 323 -4.78 -23.70 -6.68
C ALA A 323 -5.40 -23.06 -7.92
N ILE A 324 -5.99 -23.88 -8.79
CA ILE A 324 -6.64 -23.44 -10.03
C ILE A 324 -7.82 -22.53 -9.72
N LYS A 325 -8.67 -22.89 -8.74
CA LYS A 325 -9.82 -22.08 -8.33
C LYS A 325 -9.40 -20.64 -7.97
N TYR A 326 -8.46 -20.50 -7.06
CA TYR A 326 -8.01 -19.18 -6.57
C TYR A 326 -7.24 -18.39 -7.62
N LEU A 327 -6.39 -19.04 -8.42
CA LEU A 327 -5.63 -18.38 -9.50
C LEU A 327 -6.53 -17.93 -10.66
N GLU A 328 -7.58 -18.69 -10.99
CA GLU A 328 -8.55 -18.29 -12.01
C GLU A 328 -9.34 -17.06 -11.52
N GLU A 329 -9.78 -17.07 -10.26
CA GLU A 329 -10.46 -15.91 -9.66
C GLU A 329 -9.57 -14.65 -9.70
N ALA A 330 -8.30 -14.78 -9.27
CA ALA A 330 -7.30 -13.72 -9.37
C ALA A 330 -7.11 -13.23 -10.81
N TYR A 331 -7.03 -14.15 -11.78
CA TYR A 331 -6.87 -13.81 -13.19
C TYR A 331 -8.08 -13.01 -13.72
N GLN A 332 -9.31 -13.42 -13.41
CA GLN A 332 -10.51 -12.72 -13.89
C GLN A 332 -10.61 -11.30 -13.30
N MET A 333 -10.30 -11.14 -12.00
CA MET A 333 -10.25 -9.82 -11.36
C MET A 333 -9.20 -8.91 -12.02
N LEU A 334 -7.96 -9.40 -12.20
CA LEU A 334 -6.89 -8.64 -12.83
C LEU A 334 -7.21 -8.30 -14.29
N LYS A 335 -7.79 -9.23 -15.04
CA LYS A 335 -8.20 -9.01 -16.43
C LYS A 335 -9.29 -7.95 -16.55
N PHE A 336 -10.18 -7.87 -15.56
CA PHE A 336 -11.22 -6.85 -15.53
C PHE A 336 -10.64 -5.46 -15.23
N VAL A 337 -9.80 -5.35 -14.20
CA VAL A 337 -9.35 -4.05 -13.68
C VAL A 337 -8.10 -3.53 -14.40
N MET A 338 -7.16 -4.37 -14.81
CA MET A 338 -5.89 -3.93 -15.37
C MET A 338 -6.00 -3.54 -16.85
N PRO A 339 -5.10 -2.69 -17.37
CA PRO A 339 -4.95 -2.49 -18.81
C PRO A 339 -4.70 -3.82 -19.55
N GLU A 340 -5.11 -3.90 -20.81
CA GLU A 340 -4.81 -5.07 -21.63
C GLU A 340 -3.30 -5.33 -21.62
N ASN A 341 -2.91 -6.60 -21.50
CA ASN A 341 -1.51 -7.03 -21.54
C ASN A 341 -0.66 -6.57 -20.34
N HIS A 342 -1.27 -6.14 -19.25
CA HIS A 342 -0.58 -5.79 -18.01
C HIS A 342 0.30 -6.93 -17.49
N SER A 343 1.46 -6.59 -16.93
CA SER A 343 2.46 -7.55 -16.43
C SER A 343 1.88 -8.53 -15.42
N LEU A 344 1.10 -8.03 -14.45
CA LEU A 344 0.45 -8.85 -13.44
C LEU A 344 -0.58 -9.81 -14.03
N GLU A 345 -1.47 -9.34 -14.92
CA GLU A 345 -2.45 -10.18 -15.60
C GLU A 345 -1.75 -11.33 -16.36
N LYS A 346 -0.70 -11.00 -17.11
CA LYS A 346 0.14 -11.96 -17.83
C LYS A 346 0.84 -12.94 -16.91
N SER A 347 1.43 -12.46 -15.81
CA SER A 347 2.17 -13.30 -14.87
C SER A 347 1.25 -14.33 -14.23
N THR A 348 0.05 -13.92 -13.80
CA THR A 348 -0.94 -14.81 -13.19
C THR A 348 -1.42 -15.85 -14.21
N LYS A 349 -1.71 -15.44 -15.45
CA LYS A 349 -2.07 -16.37 -16.54
C LYS A 349 -0.95 -17.37 -16.87
N ALA A 350 0.30 -16.89 -16.86
CA ALA A 350 1.47 -17.69 -17.18
C ALA A 350 1.76 -18.75 -16.12
N VAL A 351 1.41 -18.51 -14.85
CA VAL A 351 1.48 -19.50 -13.77
C VAL A 351 0.29 -20.46 -13.79
N LEU A 352 -0.92 -19.96 -14.08
CA LEU A 352 -2.14 -20.77 -14.13
C LEU A 352 -2.10 -21.87 -15.20
N SER A 353 -1.54 -21.58 -16.38
CA SER A 353 -1.59 -22.50 -17.52
C SER A 353 -0.83 -23.82 -17.27
N PRO A 354 0.42 -23.81 -16.75
CA PRO A 354 1.12 -25.03 -16.37
C PRO A 354 0.47 -25.81 -15.21
N ILE A 355 -0.12 -25.12 -14.23
CA ILE A 355 -0.77 -25.77 -13.08
C ILE A 355 -1.98 -26.58 -13.54
N LYS A 356 -2.79 -26.03 -14.46
CA LYS A 356 -3.88 -26.77 -15.12
C LYS A 356 -3.37 -28.03 -15.82
N LEU A 357 -2.24 -27.92 -16.52
CA LEU A 357 -1.65 -29.07 -17.21
C LEU A 357 -1.19 -30.16 -16.23
N LYS A 358 -0.53 -29.79 -15.12
CA LYS A 358 -0.14 -30.74 -14.06
C LYS A 358 -1.34 -31.44 -13.42
N ALA A 359 -2.39 -30.68 -13.11
CA ALA A 359 -3.63 -31.25 -12.57
C ALA A 359 -4.22 -32.32 -13.50
N MET A 360 -4.23 -32.06 -14.81
CA MET A 360 -4.68 -33.03 -15.81
C MET A 360 -3.80 -34.28 -15.85
N PHE A 361 -2.47 -34.13 -15.73
CA PHE A 361 -1.55 -35.27 -15.69
C PHE A 361 -1.76 -36.15 -14.45
N GLU A 362 -1.93 -35.55 -13.27
CA GLU A 362 -2.15 -36.29 -12.01
C GLU A 362 -3.51 -37.01 -11.97
N GLN A 363 -4.56 -36.38 -12.53
CA GLN A 363 -5.84 -37.05 -12.73
C GLN A 363 -5.70 -38.27 -13.66
N ASN A 364 -4.93 -38.14 -14.75
CA ASN A 364 -4.68 -39.25 -15.68
C ASN A 364 -3.85 -40.38 -15.04
N LYS A 365 -2.87 -40.05 -14.19
CA LYS A 365 -2.06 -41.01 -13.42
C LYS A 365 -2.94 -41.83 -12.47
N SER A 366 -3.85 -41.17 -11.76
CA SER A 366 -4.83 -41.80 -10.86
C SER A 366 -5.81 -42.74 -11.60
N ILE A 367 -6.23 -42.38 -12.81
CA ILE A 367 -7.09 -43.21 -13.68
C ILE A 367 -6.34 -44.47 -14.18
N VAL A 368 -5.04 -44.37 -14.43
CA VAL A 368 -4.22 -45.51 -14.88
C VAL A 368 -3.94 -46.50 -13.73
N VAL A 369 -3.77 -46.02 -12.50
CA VAL A 369 -3.58 -46.87 -11.32
C VAL A 369 -4.85 -47.65 -10.97
N THR A 370 -6.01 -46.98 -10.95
CA THR A 370 -7.31 -47.62 -10.67
C THR A 370 -7.73 -48.69 -11.70
N LYS A 371 -7.28 -48.56 -12.96
CA LYS A 371 -7.48 -49.60 -14.00
C LYS A 371 -6.59 -50.83 -13.84
N LYS A 372 -5.46 -50.74 -13.13
CA LYS A 372 -4.59 -51.92 -12.88
C LYS A 372 -5.09 -52.79 -11.73
N GLU A 373 -5.77 -52.20 -10.74
CA GLU A 373 -6.27 -52.92 -9.57
C GLU A 373 -7.58 -53.71 -9.82
N THR A 374 -8.21 -53.55 -10.98
CA THR A 374 -9.50 -54.17 -11.34
C THR A 374 -9.41 -55.29 -12.38
N THR A 375 -8.24 -55.92 -12.58
CA THR A 375 -8.12 -57.09 -13.46
C THR A 375 -8.25 -58.41 -12.66
N PRO A 376 -9.19 -59.31 -12.97
CA PRO A 376 -9.24 -60.64 -12.36
C PRO A 376 -8.12 -61.51 -12.96
N THR A 377 -7.41 -62.23 -12.09
CA THR A 377 -6.36 -63.18 -12.44
C THR A 377 -6.92 -64.49 -13.03
N ASN A 378 -6.10 -65.08 -13.92
CA ASN A 378 -6.07 -66.44 -14.48
C ASN A 378 -6.69 -66.59 -15.87
N ASP A 379 -6.09 -67.28 -16.85
CA ASP A 379 -4.74 -67.84 -17.07
C ASP A 379 -4.75 -68.36 -18.52
N LYS A 380 -3.66 -68.15 -19.28
CA LYS A 380 -2.89 -69.18 -20.02
C LYS A 380 -1.99 -68.62 -21.13
N GLU A 381 -0.84 -69.26 -21.22
CA GLU A 381 0.39 -69.00 -21.98
C GLU A 381 0.22 -68.99 -23.51
N SER A 382 1.00 -68.17 -24.23
CA SER A 382 2.27 -68.61 -24.87
C SER A 382 2.81 -67.67 -25.97
N SER A 383 4.11 -67.39 -25.85
CA SER A 383 5.12 -67.14 -26.89
C SER A 383 5.18 -65.83 -27.74
N SER A 384 6.34 -65.17 -27.54
CA SER A 384 7.20 -64.52 -28.55
C SER A 384 6.79 -63.18 -29.19
N LYS A 385 7.44 -62.08 -28.78
CA LYS A 385 8.60 -61.45 -29.44
C LYS A 385 8.91 -60.12 -28.76
N VAL A 386 10.19 -59.90 -28.48
CA VAL A 386 10.75 -58.67 -27.92
C VAL A 386 10.82 -57.62 -29.04
N GLU A 387 10.02 -56.56 -28.91
CA GLU A 387 10.32 -55.24 -29.48
C GLU A 387 10.54 -54.29 -28.31
N THR A 388 11.74 -53.73 -28.23
CA THR A 388 12.13 -52.70 -27.26
C THR A 388 11.35 -51.41 -27.56
N LYS A 389 10.21 -51.23 -26.89
CA LYS A 389 9.62 -49.91 -26.67
C LYS A 389 10.28 -49.29 -25.45
N GLU A 390 10.91 -48.13 -25.60
CA GLU A 390 11.28 -47.30 -24.46
C GLU A 390 10.03 -47.09 -23.58
N GLU A 391 10.19 -47.34 -22.29
CA GLU A 391 9.09 -47.34 -21.32
C GLU A 391 8.40 -45.97 -21.26
N PRO A 392 7.06 -45.89 -21.31
CA PRO A 392 6.33 -44.63 -21.16
C PRO A 392 6.63 -43.89 -19.86
N LYS A 393 7.13 -44.60 -18.83
CA LYS A 393 7.45 -44.04 -17.52
C LYS A 393 8.62 -43.06 -17.56
N THR A 394 9.66 -43.33 -18.35
CA THR A 394 10.88 -42.51 -18.35
C THR A 394 10.68 -41.19 -19.10
N VAL A 395 9.85 -41.19 -20.15
CA VAL A 395 9.48 -39.99 -20.91
C VAL A 395 8.54 -39.10 -20.09
N MET A 396 7.57 -39.68 -19.39
CA MET A 396 6.64 -38.94 -18.53
C MET A 396 7.36 -38.25 -17.36
N VAL A 397 8.31 -38.91 -16.69
CA VAL A 397 9.08 -38.31 -15.59
C VAL A 397 9.97 -37.16 -16.08
N ALA A 398 10.53 -37.27 -17.30
CA ALA A 398 11.33 -36.20 -17.89
C ALA A 398 10.50 -34.97 -18.31
N GLU A 399 9.27 -35.17 -18.78
CA GLU A 399 8.31 -34.08 -19.08
C GLU A 399 7.76 -33.43 -17.81
N GLU A 400 7.46 -34.22 -16.77
CA GLU A 400 7.03 -33.77 -15.45
C GLU A 400 8.11 -32.89 -14.78
N ASN A 401 9.38 -33.32 -14.83
CA ASN A 401 10.51 -32.55 -14.30
C ASN A 401 10.75 -31.23 -15.05
N LYS A 402 10.65 -31.22 -16.39
CA LYS A 402 10.73 -29.98 -17.19
C LYS A 402 9.58 -29.02 -16.89
N LEU A 403 8.38 -29.55 -16.64
CA LEU A 403 7.21 -28.77 -16.28
C LEU A 403 7.32 -28.23 -14.83
N ASN A 404 7.92 -28.99 -13.91
CA ASN A 404 8.28 -28.54 -12.56
C ASN A 404 9.27 -27.36 -12.61
N GLU A 405 10.40 -27.51 -13.28
CA GLU A 405 11.41 -26.45 -13.43
C GLU A 405 10.84 -25.17 -14.07
N THR A 406 9.96 -25.30 -15.07
CA THR A 406 9.36 -24.14 -15.76
C THR A 406 8.37 -23.39 -14.86
N VAL A 407 7.62 -24.11 -14.01
CA VAL A 407 6.67 -23.48 -13.08
C VAL A 407 7.41 -22.86 -11.93
N ASP A 408 8.38 -23.56 -11.34
CA ASP A 408 9.14 -23.05 -10.19
C ASP A 408 9.93 -21.81 -10.60
N LYS A 409 10.53 -21.79 -11.79
CA LYS A 409 11.19 -20.58 -12.33
C LYS A 409 10.23 -19.40 -12.51
N LYS A 410 9.00 -19.63 -13.02
CA LYS A 410 7.99 -18.57 -13.20
C LYS A 410 7.34 -18.13 -11.89
N CYS A 411 7.20 -19.02 -10.93
CA CYS A 411 6.77 -18.72 -9.57
C CYS A 411 7.82 -17.90 -8.84
N LEU A 412 9.11 -18.22 -9.00
CA LEU A 412 10.26 -17.49 -8.42
C LEU A 412 10.46 -16.11 -9.07
N GLU A 413 10.36 -15.99 -10.40
CA GLU A 413 10.37 -14.70 -11.11
C GLU A 413 9.17 -13.81 -10.72
N GLY A 414 8.04 -14.41 -10.34
CA GLY A 414 6.86 -13.72 -9.81
C GLY A 414 6.83 -13.54 -8.29
N ASN A 415 7.88 -13.99 -7.59
CA ASN A 415 8.07 -13.94 -6.12
C ASN A 415 9.22 -13.01 -5.71
N VAL A 416 9.83 -12.25 -6.63
CA VAL A 416 10.71 -11.13 -6.24
C VAL A 416 9.85 -10.00 -5.70
N LEU A 417 9.32 -10.23 -4.51
CA LEU A 417 8.83 -9.22 -3.58
C LEU A 417 9.63 -9.52 -2.32
N GLU A 418 10.81 -8.90 -2.23
CA GLU A 418 11.46 -8.76 -0.94
C GLU A 418 10.42 -8.16 0.01
N SER A 419 10.24 -8.81 1.17
CA SER A 419 9.57 -8.22 2.33
C SER A 419 9.96 -6.74 2.41
N PRO A 420 9.04 -5.81 2.75
CA PRO A 420 9.40 -4.40 2.88
C PRO A 420 10.62 -4.32 3.81
N THR A 421 11.78 -4.08 3.19
CA THR A 421 13.02 -3.83 3.90
C THR A 421 12.68 -2.73 4.87
N GLN A 422 12.98 -3.00 6.13
CA GLN A 422 12.92 -2.04 7.22
C GLN A 422 13.31 -0.68 6.67
N VAL A 423 12.35 0.26 6.68
CA VAL A 423 12.65 1.67 6.61
C VAL A 423 13.67 1.90 7.72
N LYS A 424 14.94 1.99 7.33
CA LYS A 424 15.98 2.50 8.21
C LYS A 424 15.58 3.94 8.46
N ASN A 425 14.96 4.16 9.61
CA ASN A 425 14.99 5.45 10.26
C ASN A 425 16.45 5.72 10.63
N GLU A 426 17.21 6.29 9.70
CA GLU A 426 18.47 6.97 10.01
C GLU A 426 18.19 8.47 9.96
N GLU A 427 17.63 8.99 11.05
CA GLU A 427 18.01 10.28 11.64
C GLU A 427 17.98 10.11 13.17
N GLU A 428 19.11 9.64 13.72
CA GLU A 428 19.47 9.91 15.11
C GLU A 428 19.79 11.42 15.22
N GLU A 429 18.79 12.25 15.50
CA GLU A 429 19.05 13.54 16.15
C GLU A 429 19.09 13.35 17.66
N LYS A 430 20.30 13.56 18.19
CA LYS A 430 20.62 13.59 19.61
C LYS A 430 19.69 14.55 20.36
N LEU A 431 18.85 14.02 21.23
CA LEU A 431 18.20 14.80 22.28
C LEU A 431 19.27 15.53 23.11
N PRO A 432 19.18 16.86 23.30
CA PRO A 432 20.05 17.55 24.23
C PRO A 432 19.67 17.14 25.66
N ASN A 433 20.68 16.73 26.43
CA ASN A 433 20.61 16.72 27.89
C ASN A 433 20.17 18.11 28.37
N ASN A 434 19.01 18.19 29.02
CA ASN A 434 18.74 19.31 29.90
C ASN A 434 17.99 18.82 31.14
N GLU A 435 18.71 18.81 32.25
CA GLU A 435 18.17 18.81 33.59
C GLU A 435 17.24 20.02 33.76
N ASN A 436 16.24 19.86 34.64
CA ASN A 436 15.23 20.81 35.10
C ASN A 436 13.87 20.69 34.40
N PHE A 437 12.94 20.00 35.07
CA PHE A 437 11.64 20.57 35.45
C PHE A 437 11.02 19.73 36.58
N LYS A 438 11.41 20.06 37.82
CA LYS A 438 10.51 19.92 38.97
C LYS A 438 9.56 21.12 38.93
N SER A 439 8.25 20.90 38.85
CA SER A 439 7.26 21.45 39.79
C SER A 439 5.85 21.51 39.19
N SER A 440 4.89 21.04 40.01
CA SER A 440 3.49 21.50 40.14
C SER A 440 2.45 21.16 39.05
N LEU A 441 1.72 20.06 39.27
CA LEU A 441 0.26 20.01 39.07
C LEU A 441 -0.44 20.70 40.26
N PRO A 442 -1.58 21.39 40.02
CA PRO A 442 -2.80 20.93 40.69
C PRO A 442 -4.05 20.94 39.78
N GLU A 443 -4.91 19.95 40.07
CA GLU A 443 -6.38 19.99 40.16
C GLU A 443 -7.20 20.73 39.09
N ILE A 444 -8.17 20.02 38.50
CA ILE A 444 -9.61 20.29 38.69
C ILE A 444 -10.39 19.15 38.00
N CYS A 445 -10.88 18.25 38.84
CA CYS A 445 -12.14 17.54 38.65
C CYS A 445 -13.25 18.43 39.25
N ASP A 446 -14.48 18.28 38.78
CA ASP A 446 -15.73 18.94 39.20
C ASP A 446 -16.15 20.22 38.45
N LYS A 447 -17.14 20.05 37.56
CA LYS A 447 -18.42 20.82 37.51
C LYS A 447 -19.23 20.44 36.28
N VAL A 448 -20.18 19.51 36.43
CA VAL A 448 -21.42 19.50 35.64
C VAL A 448 -22.60 19.17 36.57
N GLN A 449 -23.20 20.22 37.13
CA GLN A 449 -24.62 20.35 37.48
C GLN A 449 -25.04 21.63 36.75
N MET A 450 -26.07 21.71 35.91
CA MET A 450 -27.54 21.62 36.10
C MET A 450 -28.13 21.64 34.66
N LYS A 451 -29.34 21.21 34.26
CA LYS A 451 -30.64 21.02 34.90
C LYS A 451 -31.56 20.35 33.85
N GLU A 452 -32.39 19.38 34.23
CA GLU A 452 -33.85 19.35 33.95
C GLU A 452 -34.47 18.11 34.64
N GLU A 453 -35.51 18.38 35.43
CA GLU A 453 -36.41 17.44 36.13
C GLU A 453 -37.28 16.72 35.07
N GLU A 454 -37.74 15.47 35.20
CA GLU A 454 -38.72 14.92 36.15
C GLU A 454 -38.79 13.37 36.06
N GLU A 455 -39.53 12.76 37.00
CA GLU A 455 -40.06 11.39 37.05
C GLU A 455 -39.27 10.24 37.75
N LYS A 456 -39.19 10.35 39.09
CA LYS A 456 -39.72 9.40 40.11
C LYS A 456 -40.01 7.92 39.70
N LYS A 457 -39.27 6.94 40.28
CA LYS A 457 -39.68 6.06 41.42
C LYS A 457 -38.84 4.76 41.56
N LYS A 458 -38.24 4.62 42.76
CA LYS A 458 -38.27 3.47 43.70
C LYS A 458 -37.36 2.22 43.57
N ASP A 459 -36.66 2.02 44.70
CA ASP A 459 -36.41 0.81 45.51
C ASP A 459 -35.03 0.09 45.46
N GLU A 460 -34.21 0.47 46.47
CA GLU A 460 -33.41 -0.33 47.44
C GLU A 460 -32.64 -1.61 47.01
N LYS A 461 -31.29 -1.57 47.15
CA LYS A 461 -30.56 -2.33 48.20
C LYS A 461 -29.05 -2.03 48.22
N GLU A 462 -28.55 -1.60 49.38
CA GLU A 462 -27.12 -1.53 49.75
C GLU A 462 -26.53 -2.91 50.03
N MET A 463 -25.26 -3.11 49.68
CA MET A 463 -24.32 -3.90 50.49
C MET A 463 -22.90 -3.37 50.26
N SER A 464 -22.19 -3.11 51.36
CA SER A 464 -20.97 -2.31 51.50
C SER A 464 -19.68 -3.01 51.04
N LEU A 465 -18.76 -2.22 50.48
CA LEU A 465 -17.40 -2.58 50.06
C LEU A 465 -16.38 -2.19 51.16
N GLU A 466 -16.30 -2.98 52.24
CA GLU A 466 -15.29 -2.75 53.29
C GLU A 466 -14.41 -3.97 53.62
N GLU A 467 -14.43 -5.03 52.80
CA GLU A 467 -13.62 -6.25 53.03
C GLU A 467 -12.64 -6.65 51.91
N LEU A 468 -12.40 -5.82 50.89
CA LEU A 468 -11.43 -6.13 49.81
C LEU A 468 -10.16 -5.27 49.81
N GLY A 469 -9.91 -4.50 50.87
CA GLY A 469 -8.84 -3.50 50.94
C GLY A 469 -7.47 -3.96 51.44
N ASN A 470 -7.31 -5.20 51.94
CA ASN A 470 -6.12 -5.56 52.74
C ASN A 470 -5.17 -6.62 52.14
N GLU A 471 -5.32 -7.04 50.87
CA GLU A 471 -4.33 -7.92 50.20
C GLU A 471 -3.47 -7.24 49.12
N LEU A 472 -3.63 -5.93 48.89
CA LEU A 472 -2.98 -5.22 47.77
C LEU A 472 -1.79 -4.31 48.16
N VAL A 473 -1.35 -4.35 49.42
CA VAL A 473 -0.24 -3.49 49.90
C VAL A 473 1.09 -4.26 50.02
N GLU A 474 1.10 -5.58 50.13
CA GLU A 474 2.34 -6.35 50.29
C GLU A 474 3.03 -6.77 48.99
N SER A 475 2.34 -6.76 47.83
CA SER A 475 2.97 -7.15 46.54
C SER A 475 3.75 -6.03 45.84
N LYS A 476 3.61 -4.77 46.28
CA LYS A 476 4.26 -3.61 45.65
C LYS A 476 5.68 -3.33 46.17
N ILE A 477 6.08 -3.90 47.30
CA ILE A 477 7.41 -3.67 47.87
C ILE A 477 8.44 -4.63 47.24
N ALA A 478 8.07 -5.85 46.89
CA ALA A 478 8.97 -6.83 46.27
C ALA A 478 9.39 -6.50 44.82
N SER A 479 8.62 -5.69 44.08
CA SER A 479 8.93 -5.36 42.67
C SER A 479 9.99 -4.27 42.50
N SER A 480 10.24 -3.44 43.52
CA SER A 480 11.16 -2.31 43.40
C SER A 480 12.64 -2.68 43.57
N GLU A 481 12.94 -3.73 44.34
CA GLU A 481 14.33 -4.18 44.56
C GLU A 481 14.85 -5.08 43.44
N ILE A 482 13.98 -5.83 42.77
CA ILE A 482 14.34 -6.65 41.60
C ILE A 482 14.71 -5.75 40.41
N ARG A 483 13.98 -4.64 40.20
CA ARG A 483 14.28 -3.67 39.13
C ARG A 483 15.60 -2.93 39.31
N LYS A 484 16.06 -2.74 40.57
CA LYS A 484 17.37 -2.11 40.85
C LYS A 484 18.56 -3.03 40.60
N LYS A 485 18.38 -4.36 40.67
CA LYS A 485 19.46 -5.32 40.39
C LYS A 485 19.66 -5.57 38.88
N ILE A 486 18.61 -5.43 38.07
CA ILE A 486 18.68 -5.63 36.62
C ILE A 486 19.34 -4.44 35.89
N ALA A 487 19.26 -3.23 36.46
CA ALA A 487 19.83 -2.02 35.85
C ALA A 487 21.37 -1.87 35.98
N ALA A 488 22.05 -2.79 36.67
CA ALA A 488 23.49 -2.65 37.00
C ALA A 488 24.45 -3.55 36.21
N GLY A 489 23.98 -4.27 35.17
CA GLY A 489 24.84 -4.88 34.15
C GLY A 489 25.98 -5.77 34.67
N PHE A 490 25.66 -6.95 35.22
CA PHE A 490 26.59 -8.06 35.39
C PHE A 490 25.86 -9.37 35.08
N LEU A 491 26.27 -10.07 34.02
CA LEU A 491 26.04 -11.51 33.86
C LEU A 491 27.26 -12.22 34.44
N ASP A 492 27.06 -13.08 35.44
CA ASP A 492 27.58 -14.45 35.38
C ASP A 492 27.18 -15.32 36.59
N THR A 493 26.76 -16.54 36.25
CA THR A 493 26.81 -17.83 36.99
C THR A 493 25.82 -18.15 38.14
N ALA A 494 25.47 -19.45 38.15
CA ALA A 494 24.79 -20.29 39.14
C ALA A 494 23.25 -20.17 39.19
N GLU A 495 22.48 -21.16 38.72
CA GLU A 495 22.16 -22.46 39.34
C GLU A 495 21.52 -22.36 40.74
N ASP A 496 20.37 -23.02 40.83
CA ASP A 496 19.62 -23.47 42.02
C ASP A 496 18.56 -22.56 42.68
N GLU A 497 17.39 -23.18 42.86
CA GLU A 497 16.26 -22.92 43.78
C GLU A 497 15.20 -21.85 43.41
N LEU A 498 14.14 -22.30 42.72
CA LEU A 498 12.80 -21.70 42.76
C LEU A 498 11.94 -22.42 43.82
N PRO A 499 11.33 -21.71 44.80
CA PRO A 499 10.23 -22.27 45.58
C PRO A 499 8.89 -22.01 44.87
N GLU A 500 8.07 -23.06 44.85
CA GLU A 500 6.67 -23.06 44.46
C GLU A 500 5.86 -21.97 45.19
N LEU A 501 5.01 -21.25 44.46
CA LEU A 501 3.84 -20.59 45.06
C LEU A 501 2.61 -20.88 44.21
N LYS A 502 1.73 -21.69 44.80
CA LYS A 502 0.38 -22.01 44.34
C LYS A 502 -0.56 -20.82 44.59
N ILE A 503 -1.56 -20.79 43.70
CA ILE A 503 -2.81 -20.02 43.66
C ILE A 503 -2.67 -18.65 42.99
#